data_AF-A9YG26-F1
#
_entry.id   AF-A9YG26-F1
#
_cell.length_a   1.000
_cell.length_b   1.000
_cell.length_c   1.000
_cell.angle_alpha   90.00
_cell.angle_beta   90.00
_cell.angle_gamma   90.00
#
_symmetry.space_group_name_H-M   'P 1'
#
loop_
_entity.id
_entity.type
_entity.pdbx_description
1 polymer ?
#
loop_
_entity_poly.entity_id
_entity_poly.type
_entity_poly.pdbx_seq_one_letter_code
_entity_poly.pdbx_strand_id
1 'polypeptide(L)'
;HPRWEVGFAVSDGTFQQVSFVNSIATTSGGTHVNYIADQVTEALLKALNKKRKGHALKQNHLKNHIFIFVNCYINNPAFTSQTKEQMTTKPSQFGSKCKLGEDFLKKIAKSDALQNILDFAEKKADKMLAKGDGNKRSRVNNAKLVEANFAGTRRGHECTLILTEGDSAKGLAVSGRAILDPDR
;
A
#
# COMPACT_ATOMS: atom_id res chain seq x y z
N HIS A 1 -19.02 7.76 -22.76
CA HIS A 1 -19.08 6.82 -23.90
C HIS A 1 -20.47 6.19 -23.87
N PRO A 2 -21.18 5.96 -25.00
CA PRO A 2 -22.59 5.52 -24.98
C PRO A 2 -22.82 4.16 -24.30
N ARG A 3 -21.79 3.30 -24.27
CA ARG A 3 -21.84 1.97 -23.63
C ARG A 3 -21.43 1.92 -22.16
N TRP A 4 -21.13 3.06 -21.53
CA TRP A 4 -20.60 3.09 -20.16
C TRP A 4 -21.21 4.24 -19.38
N GLU A 5 -21.82 3.88 -18.27
CA GLU A 5 -22.29 4.80 -17.24
C GLU A 5 -21.58 4.44 -15.93
N VAL A 6 -20.98 5.43 -15.30
CA VAL A 6 -20.18 5.24 -14.10
C VAL A 6 -20.61 6.25 -13.04
N GLY A 7 -20.97 5.73 -11.87
CA GLY A 7 -21.24 6.50 -10.67
C GLY A 7 -20.17 6.25 -9.61
N PHE A 8 -20.01 7.21 -8.71
CA PHE A 8 -19.08 7.14 -7.59
C PHE A 8 -19.76 7.67 -6.33
N ALA A 9 -19.53 6.97 -5.22
CA ALA A 9 -19.82 7.43 -3.87
C ALA A 9 -18.64 7.12 -2.95
N VAL A 10 -18.60 7.81 -1.80
CA VAL A 10 -17.64 7.53 -0.73
C VAL A 10 -18.12 6.30 0.04
N SER A 11 -17.21 5.38 0.34
CA SER A 11 -17.51 4.22 1.19
C SER A 11 -17.10 4.46 2.64
N ASP A 12 -17.79 3.81 3.57
CA ASP A 12 -17.51 3.79 5.01
C ASP A 12 -16.36 2.85 5.43
N GLY A 13 -15.54 2.39 4.48
CA GLY A 13 -14.27 1.68 4.77
C GLY A 13 -14.16 0.27 4.21
N THR A 14 -15.12 -0.18 3.41
CA THR A 14 -15.00 -1.41 2.60
C THR A 14 -15.28 -1.13 1.13
N PHE A 15 -14.60 -1.82 0.22
CA PHE A 15 -14.90 -1.65 -1.20
C PHE A 15 -16.33 -2.11 -1.49
N GLN A 16 -17.15 -1.20 -2.02
CA GLN A 16 -18.51 -1.50 -2.43
C GLN A 16 -18.67 -1.31 -3.94
N GLN A 17 -19.50 -2.14 -4.55
CA GLN A 17 -19.77 -2.06 -5.97
C GLN A 17 -21.21 -2.48 -6.27
N VAL A 18 -21.83 -1.78 -7.21
CA VAL A 18 -23.08 -2.22 -7.84
C VAL A 18 -22.85 -2.13 -9.33
N SER A 19 -22.97 -3.25 -10.04
CA SER A 19 -22.68 -3.27 -11.47
C SER A 19 -23.60 -4.14 -12.29
N PHE A 20 -23.77 -3.71 -13.53
CA PHE A 20 -24.59 -4.36 -14.55
C PHE A 20 -23.80 -4.47 -15.85
N VAL A 21 -23.80 -5.67 -16.44
CA VAL A 21 -23.22 -5.95 -17.75
C VAL A 21 -24.32 -6.45 -18.67
N ASN A 22 -24.64 -5.70 -19.72
CA ASN A 22 -25.74 -6.02 -20.64
C ASN A 22 -27.07 -6.32 -19.88
N SER A 23 -27.40 -5.47 -18.88
CA SER A 23 -28.56 -5.63 -17.99
C SER A 23 -28.54 -6.85 -17.06
N ILE A 24 -27.39 -7.53 -16.91
CA ILE A 24 -27.18 -8.63 -15.95
C ILE A 24 -26.50 -8.07 -14.72
N ALA A 25 -27.06 -8.31 -13.53
CA ALA A 25 -26.48 -7.88 -12.26
C ALA A 25 -25.23 -8.70 -11.93
N THR A 26 -24.06 -8.08 -11.99
CA THR A 26 -22.78 -8.70 -11.61
C THR A 26 -22.47 -8.40 -10.15
N THR A 27 -23.18 -9.07 -9.24
CA THR A 27 -23.12 -8.85 -7.78
C THR A 27 -21.74 -9.14 -7.18
N SER A 28 -20.99 -10.07 -7.76
CA SER A 28 -19.60 -10.39 -7.40
C SER A 28 -18.58 -9.58 -8.21
N GLY A 29 -19.04 -8.67 -9.07
CA GLY A 29 -18.23 -7.73 -9.84
C GLY A 29 -17.48 -8.40 -10.99
N GLY A 30 -16.17 -8.18 -11.09
CA GLY A 30 -15.35 -8.78 -12.14
C GLY A 30 -14.40 -7.79 -12.81
N THR A 31 -13.99 -8.13 -14.03
CA THR A 31 -12.97 -7.38 -14.77
C THR A 31 -13.42 -5.96 -15.16
N HIS A 32 -14.70 -5.73 -15.44
CA HIS A 32 -15.24 -4.38 -15.72
C HIS A 32 -15.21 -3.47 -14.49
N VAL A 33 -15.59 -4.02 -13.33
CA VAL A 33 -15.53 -3.30 -12.05
C VAL A 33 -14.09 -2.93 -11.73
N ASN A 34 -13.16 -3.88 -11.84
CA ASN A 34 -11.74 -3.62 -11.62
C ASN A 34 -11.19 -2.58 -12.60
N TYR A 35 -11.55 -2.66 -13.88
CA TYR A 35 -11.12 -1.70 -14.91
C TYR A 35 -11.51 -0.25 -14.60
N ILE A 36 -12.67 -0.02 -13.98
CA ILE A 36 -13.11 1.32 -13.55
C ILE A 36 -12.49 1.70 -12.20
N ALA A 37 -12.51 0.79 -11.22
CA ALA A 37 -11.93 1.03 -9.90
C ALA A 37 -10.44 1.39 -9.98
N ASP A 38 -9.70 0.75 -10.88
CA ASP A 38 -8.27 0.99 -11.04
C ASP A 38 -7.98 2.40 -11.56
N GLN A 39 -8.78 2.91 -12.51
CA GLN A 39 -8.65 4.29 -12.99
C GLN A 39 -8.97 5.31 -11.89
N VAL A 40 -10.00 5.06 -11.09
CA VAL A 40 -10.37 5.95 -9.97
C VAL A 40 -9.29 5.96 -8.90
N THR A 41 -8.83 4.78 -8.48
CA THR A 41 -7.82 4.66 -7.43
C THR A 41 -6.44 5.17 -7.87
N GLU A 42 -6.07 5.02 -9.15
CA GLU A 42 -4.86 5.63 -9.70
C GLU A 42 -4.92 7.17 -9.64
N ALA A 43 -6.06 7.76 -10.01
CA ALA A 43 -6.26 9.21 -9.94
C ALA A 43 -6.22 9.73 -8.50
N LEU A 44 -6.89 9.03 -7.57
CA LEU A 44 -6.85 9.33 -6.14
C LEU A 44 -5.44 9.20 -5.57
N LEU A 45 -4.67 8.18 -5.97
CA LEU A 45 -3.28 8.01 -5.53
C LEU A 45 -2.39 9.17 -6.01
N LYS A 46 -2.58 9.63 -7.26
CA LYS A 46 -1.88 10.81 -7.78
C LYS A 46 -2.23 12.07 -6.98
N ALA A 47 -3.51 12.28 -6.66
CA ALA A 47 -3.96 13.40 -5.85
C ALA A 47 -3.41 13.34 -4.41
N LEU A 48 -3.38 12.15 -3.81
CA LEU A 48 -2.84 11.89 -2.49
C LEU A 48 -1.33 12.21 -2.44
N ASN A 49 -0.55 11.67 -3.38
CA ASN A 49 0.90 11.93 -3.48
C ASN A 49 1.23 13.42 -3.64
N LYS A 50 0.33 14.20 -4.28
CA LYS A 50 0.47 15.65 -4.42
C LYS A 50 0.20 16.39 -3.10
N LYS A 51 -0.76 15.93 -2.31
CA LYS A 51 -1.10 16.52 -1.00
C LYS A 51 -0.10 16.11 0.10
N ARG A 52 0.30 14.84 0.13
CA ARG A 52 1.19 14.29 1.16
C ARG A 52 2.17 13.30 0.54
N LYS A 53 3.46 13.60 0.63
CA LYS A 53 4.53 12.69 0.22
C LYS A 53 4.89 11.74 1.37
N GLY A 54 5.47 10.58 1.03
CA GLY A 54 6.04 9.66 2.02
C GLY A 54 5.05 8.74 2.73
N HIS A 55 3.79 8.64 2.27
CA HIS A 55 2.86 7.63 2.78
C HIS A 55 3.19 6.23 2.22
N ALA A 56 2.95 5.19 3.02
CA ALA A 56 3.10 3.79 2.58
C ALA A 56 1.86 3.23 1.84
N LEU A 57 0.94 4.09 1.40
CA LEU A 57 -0.30 3.67 0.72
C LEU A 57 -0.04 3.26 -0.74
N LYS A 58 -0.78 2.23 -1.18
CA LYS A 58 -0.76 1.61 -2.51
C LYS A 58 -2.20 1.61 -3.03
N GLN A 59 -2.37 1.49 -4.34
CA GLN A 59 -3.69 1.51 -5.01
C GLN A 59 -4.72 0.57 -4.36
N ASN A 60 -4.33 -0.65 -3.98
CA ASN A 60 -5.22 -1.59 -3.30
C ASN A 60 -5.77 -1.08 -1.96
N HIS A 61 -5.01 -0.26 -1.22
CA HIS A 61 -5.50 0.34 0.02
C HIS A 61 -6.60 1.36 -0.24
N LEU A 62 -6.53 2.09 -1.36
CA LEU A 62 -7.51 3.11 -1.72
C LEU A 62 -8.83 2.48 -2.18
N LYS A 63 -8.77 1.27 -2.76
CA LYS A 63 -9.95 0.54 -3.22
C LYS A 63 -10.99 0.31 -2.12
N ASN A 64 -10.55 0.16 -0.86
CA ASN A 64 -11.47 -0.03 0.26
C ASN A 64 -12.24 1.23 0.66
N HIS A 65 -11.92 2.39 0.11
CA HIS A 65 -12.55 3.67 0.46
C HIS A 65 -13.47 4.21 -0.64
N ILE A 66 -13.77 3.39 -1.65
CA ILE A 66 -14.61 3.80 -2.78
C ILE A 66 -15.83 2.88 -2.91
N PHE A 67 -16.93 3.48 -3.35
CA PHE A 67 -18.12 2.79 -3.80
C PHE A 67 -18.37 3.18 -5.27
N ILE A 68 -18.33 2.19 -6.17
CA ILE A 68 -18.55 2.43 -7.60
C ILE A 68 -19.85 1.81 -8.11
N PHE A 69 -20.49 2.53 -9.01
CA PHE A 69 -21.65 2.06 -9.77
C PHE A 69 -21.23 1.95 -11.23
N VAL A 70 -21.43 0.79 -11.85
CA VAL A 70 -20.99 0.55 -13.23
C VAL A 70 -22.11 -0.08 -14.03
N ASN A 71 -22.65 0.62 -15.02
CA ASN A 71 -23.52 0.03 -16.03
C ASN A 71 -22.78 0.04 -17.37
N CYS A 72 -22.61 -1.12 -18.00
CA CYS A 72 -21.90 -1.19 -19.26
C CYS A 72 -22.41 -2.25 -20.24
N TYR A 73 -22.12 -2.00 -21.53
CA TYR A 73 -22.39 -2.93 -22.61
C TYR A 73 -21.11 -3.55 -23.17
N ILE A 74 -20.95 -4.84 -22.98
CA ILE A 74 -19.76 -5.63 -23.32
C ILE A 74 -20.07 -6.58 -24.46
N ASN A 75 -19.19 -6.64 -25.47
CA ASN A 75 -19.31 -7.61 -26.56
C ASN A 75 -18.98 -9.02 -26.07
N ASN A 76 -19.89 -9.98 -26.30
CA ASN A 76 -19.73 -11.40 -25.96
C ASN A 76 -19.12 -11.63 -24.55
N PRO A 77 -19.80 -11.17 -23.48
CA PRO A 77 -19.27 -11.28 -22.13
C PRO A 77 -19.17 -12.74 -21.69
N ALA A 78 -18.08 -13.05 -21.00
CA ALA A 78 -17.82 -14.32 -20.34
C ALA A 78 -17.91 -14.13 -18.83
N PHE A 79 -18.40 -15.15 -18.14
CA PHE A 79 -18.65 -15.14 -16.71
C PHE A 79 -18.05 -16.38 -16.06
N THR A 80 -17.87 -16.36 -14.74
CA THR A 80 -17.36 -17.50 -13.97
C THR A 80 -18.32 -18.70 -13.98
N SER A 81 -19.63 -18.45 -14.02
CA SER A 81 -20.68 -19.46 -13.91
C SER A 81 -21.95 -19.03 -14.66
N GLN A 82 -22.94 -19.93 -14.71
CA GLN A 82 -24.25 -19.66 -15.29
C GLN A 82 -25.05 -18.59 -14.52
N THR A 83 -24.80 -18.39 -13.22
CA THR A 83 -25.45 -17.30 -12.46
C THR A 83 -24.94 -15.92 -12.88
N LYS A 84 -23.81 -15.86 -13.61
CA LYS A 84 -23.24 -14.64 -14.21
C LYS A 84 -22.96 -13.50 -13.22
N GLU A 85 -22.70 -13.86 -11.97
CA GLU A 85 -22.43 -12.89 -10.90
C GLU A 85 -21.08 -12.19 -11.04
N GLN A 86 -20.11 -12.82 -11.71
CA GLN A 86 -18.78 -12.26 -11.92
C GLN A 86 -18.34 -12.36 -13.38
N MET A 87 -18.00 -11.21 -13.99
CA MET A 87 -17.49 -11.15 -15.36
C MET A 87 -15.98 -11.40 -15.42
N THR A 88 -15.54 -12.18 -16.42
CA THR A 88 -14.13 -12.58 -16.61
C THR A 88 -13.51 -12.08 -17.92
N THR A 89 -14.30 -11.52 -18.84
CA THR A 89 -13.81 -10.98 -20.13
C THR A 89 -12.66 -10.00 -19.92
N LYS A 90 -11.61 -10.08 -20.72
CA LYS A 90 -10.47 -9.16 -20.61
C LYS A 90 -10.84 -7.76 -21.13
N PRO A 91 -10.29 -6.67 -20.56
CA PRO A 91 -10.57 -5.31 -21.03
C PRO A 91 -10.29 -5.07 -22.53
N SER A 92 -9.31 -5.78 -23.10
CA SER A 92 -9.02 -5.74 -24.54
C SER A 92 -10.17 -6.27 -25.42
N GLN A 93 -11.07 -7.08 -24.86
CA GLN A 93 -12.18 -7.73 -25.55
C GLN A 93 -13.54 -7.09 -25.24
N PHE A 94 -13.58 -5.97 -24.50
CA PHE A 94 -14.83 -5.30 -24.17
C PHE A 94 -15.59 -4.78 -25.40
N GLY A 95 -14.91 -4.62 -26.54
CA GLY A 95 -15.47 -4.00 -27.74
C GLY A 95 -15.67 -2.48 -27.60
N SER A 96 -15.22 -1.90 -26.49
CA SER A 96 -15.23 -0.46 -26.23
C SER A 96 -14.16 -0.12 -25.18
N LYS A 97 -13.78 1.16 -25.09
CA LYS A 97 -12.88 1.67 -24.05
C LYS A 97 -13.60 2.72 -23.22
N CYS A 98 -13.48 2.65 -21.91
CA CYS A 98 -14.01 3.66 -20.99
C CYS A 98 -12.86 4.35 -20.29
N LYS A 99 -12.44 5.51 -20.84
CA LYS A 99 -11.56 6.44 -20.12
C LYS A 99 -12.42 7.40 -19.32
N LEU A 100 -12.23 7.43 -18.01
CA LEU A 100 -12.92 8.39 -17.15
C LEU A 100 -12.46 9.82 -17.47
N GLY A 101 -13.42 10.74 -17.60
CA GLY A 101 -13.12 12.14 -17.91
C GLY A 101 -12.38 12.83 -16.76
N GLU A 102 -11.48 13.75 -17.08
CA GLU A 102 -10.70 14.46 -16.07
C GLU A 102 -11.56 15.20 -15.05
N ASP A 103 -12.66 15.81 -15.48
CA ASP A 103 -13.55 16.58 -14.60
C ASP A 103 -14.24 15.68 -13.57
N PHE A 104 -14.60 14.46 -13.97
CA PHE A 104 -15.14 13.45 -13.05
C PHE A 104 -14.09 13.06 -12.00
N LEU A 105 -12.86 12.78 -12.44
CA LEU A 105 -11.75 12.43 -11.53
C LEU A 105 -11.38 13.60 -10.60
N LYS A 106 -11.41 14.85 -11.09
CA LYS A 106 -11.20 16.06 -10.29
C LYS A 106 -12.28 16.22 -9.21
N LYS A 107 -13.55 15.92 -9.53
CA LYS A 107 -14.64 15.93 -8.53
C LYS A 107 -14.44 14.84 -7.48
N ILE A 108 -14.06 13.63 -7.89
CA ILE A 108 -13.75 12.53 -6.95
C ILE A 108 -12.59 12.92 -6.02
N ALA A 109 -11.51 13.51 -6.55
CA ALA A 109 -10.38 13.96 -5.73
C ALA A 109 -10.73 15.10 -4.75
N LYS A 110 -11.85 15.80 -4.95
CA LYS A 110 -12.37 16.81 -4.01
C LYS A 110 -13.38 16.24 -3.01
N SER A 111 -13.80 14.98 -3.17
CA SER A 111 -14.73 14.33 -2.24
C SER A 111 -14.05 13.90 -0.94
N ASP A 112 -14.87 13.57 0.05
CA ASP A 112 -14.44 13.10 1.37
C ASP A 112 -13.63 11.81 1.31
N ALA A 113 -13.72 11.05 0.21
CA ALA A 113 -12.88 9.86 0.01
C ALA A 113 -11.39 10.20 0.15
N LEU A 114 -10.93 11.35 -0.37
CA LEU A 114 -9.52 11.73 -0.26
C LEU A 114 -9.14 12.07 1.18
N GLN A 115 -10.05 12.70 1.94
CA GLN A 115 -9.82 13.00 3.35
C GLN A 115 -9.79 11.72 4.19
N ASN A 116 -10.74 10.81 4.00
CA ASN A 116 -10.78 9.51 4.66
C ASN A 116 -9.51 8.69 4.40
N ILE A 117 -8.98 8.75 3.18
CA ILE A 117 -7.72 8.10 2.81
C ILE A 117 -6.52 8.77 3.50
N LEU A 118 -6.50 10.09 3.65
CA LEU A 118 -5.45 10.83 4.37
C LEU A 118 -5.44 10.44 5.85
N ASP A 119 -6.60 10.43 6.50
CA ASP A 119 -6.75 10.04 7.91
C ASP A 119 -6.34 8.58 8.12
N PHE A 120 -6.66 7.71 7.16
CA PHE A 120 -6.19 6.32 7.17
C PHE A 120 -4.67 6.24 7.02
N ALA A 121 -4.06 7.08 6.17
CA ALA A 121 -2.62 7.14 5.99
C ALA A 121 -1.90 7.57 7.28
N GLU A 122 -2.44 8.56 7.99
CA GLU A 122 -1.92 9.03 9.30
C GLU A 122 -1.98 7.91 10.33
N LYS A 123 -3.16 7.35 10.57
CA LYS A 123 -3.35 6.25 11.53
C LYS A 123 -2.44 5.05 11.23
N LYS A 124 -2.19 4.76 9.95
CA LYS A 124 -1.29 3.68 9.56
C LYS A 124 0.17 4.03 9.82
N ALA A 125 0.60 5.26 9.55
CA ALA A 125 1.94 5.73 9.86
C ALA A 125 2.20 5.70 11.38
N ASP A 126 1.26 6.20 12.19
CA ASP A 126 1.37 6.20 13.64
C ASP A 126 1.45 4.78 14.21
N LYS A 127 0.65 3.84 13.69
CA LYS A 127 0.77 2.42 14.05
C LYS A 127 2.10 1.81 13.65
N MET A 128 2.71 2.22 12.55
CA MET A 128 4.03 1.73 12.14
C MET A 128 5.15 2.32 13.02
N LEU A 129 5.03 3.60 13.40
CA LEU A 129 5.95 4.25 14.33
C LEU A 129 5.86 3.63 15.74
N ALA A 130 4.65 3.39 16.25
CA ALA A 130 4.44 2.73 17.54
C ALA A 130 4.98 1.29 17.58
N LYS A 131 5.00 0.59 16.44
CA LYS A 131 5.67 -0.73 16.31
C LYS A 131 7.21 -0.61 16.26
N GLY A 132 7.74 0.54 15.86
CA GLY A 132 9.17 0.82 15.80
C GLY A 132 9.79 1.15 17.16
N ASP A 133 9.06 1.83 18.04
CA ASP A 133 9.56 2.27 19.36
C ASP A 133 9.82 1.12 20.36
N GLY A 134 9.33 -0.09 20.08
CA GLY A 134 9.54 -1.26 20.93
C GLY A 134 10.84 -2.04 20.66
N ASN A 135 11.49 -1.83 19.51
CA ASN A 135 12.72 -2.52 19.19
C ASN A 135 13.91 -1.65 19.58
N LYS A 136 14.52 -1.94 20.74
CA LYS A 136 15.92 -1.56 21.00
C LYS A 136 16.70 -1.85 19.73
N ARG A 137 17.24 -0.83 19.06
CA ARG A 137 18.08 -1.03 17.87
C ARG A 137 19.15 -2.05 18.24
N SER A 138 19.13 -3.21 17.60
CA SER A 138 20.10 -4.26 17.89
C SER A 138 21.50 -3.88 17.41
N ARG A 139 21.60 -2.95 16.45
CA ARG A 139 22.88 -2.56 15.84
C ARG A 139 22.98 -1.06 15.62
N VAL A 140 24.14 -0.51 15.94
CA VAL A 140 24.49 0.91 15.75
C VAL A 140 25.28 1.04 14.46
N ASN A 141 24.81 1.86 13.52
CA ASN A 141 25.51 2.05 12.25
C ASN A 141 26.67 3.05 12.40
N ASN A 142 27.87 2.53 12.66
CA ASN A 142 29.12 3.29 12.66
C ASN A 142 30.23 2.43 12.04
N ALA A 143 30.83 2.90 10.94
CA ALA A 143 31.88 2.17 10.22
C ALA A 143 33.14 1.90 11.06
N LYS A 144 33.37 2.68 12.13
CA LYS A 144 34.49 2.45 13.06
C LYS A 144 34.12 1.52 14.23
N LEU A 145 32.86 1.21 14.44
CA LEU A 145 32.42 0.32 15.51
C LEU A 145 32.66 -1.14 15.12
N VAL A 146 33.18 -1.91 16.07
CA VAL A 146 33.26 -3.36 15.97
C VAL A 146 32.34 -3.91 17.06
N GLU A 147 31.18 -4.43 16.67
CA GLU A 147 30.16 -4.92 17.61
C GLU A 147 30.55 -6.29 18.19
N ALA A 148 30.25 -6.49 19.48
CA ALA A 148 30.20 -7.82 20.10
C ALA A 148 28.95 -8.57 19.61
N ASN A 149 29.00 -9.91 19.54
CA ASN A 149 27.89 -10.68 18.96
C ASN A 149 26.59 -10.56 19.79
N PHE A 150 26.68 -10.34 21.11
CA PHE A 150 25.52 -10.14 21.97
C PHE A 150 25.12 -8.68 22.17
N ALA A 151 25.83 -7.71 21.57
CA ALA A 151 25.47 -6.30 21.66
C ALA A 151 24.03 -6.06 21.17
N GLY A 152 23.24 -5.32 21.96
CA GLY A 152 21.84 -5.03 21.63
C GLY A 152 20.85 -6.21 21.77
N THR A 153 21.31 -7.40 22.15
CA THR A 153 20.46 -8.57 22.42
C THR A 153 19.99 -8.63 23.89
N ARG A 154 19.24 -9.68 24.27
CA ARG A 154 18.87 -9.93 25.69
C ARG A 154 20.10 -10.10 26.61
N ARG A 155 21.22 -10.56 26.04
CA ARG A 155 22.51 -10.73 26.74
C ARG A 155 23.43 -9.52 26.61
N GLY A 156 22.94 -8.40 26.07
CA GLY A 156 23.76 -7.19 25.90
C GLY A 156 24.29 -6.59 27.20
N HIS A 157 23.71 -6.95 28.35
CA HIS A 157 24.23 -6.58 29.68
C HIS A 157 25.53 -7.32 30.06
N GLU A 158 25.87 -8.41 29.36
CA GLU A 158 27.13 -9.13 29.51
C GLU A 158 28.25 -8.54 28.64
N CYS A 159 27.91 -7.64 27.70
CA CYS A 159 28.87 -7.07 26.78
C CYS A 159 29.62 -5.88 27.38
N THR A 160 30.88 -5.70 26.98
CA THR A 160 31.70 -4.55 27.40
C THR A 160 32.04 -3.65 26.21
N LEU A 161 31.78 -2.35 26.35
CA LEU A 161 32.18 -1.36 25.36
C LEU A 161 33.60 -0.87 25.67
N ILE A 162 34.54 -1.13 24.75
CA ILE A 162 35.91 -0.60 24.82
C ILE A 162 35.99 0.64 23.94
N LEU A 163 36.28 1.79 24.56
CA LEU A 163 36.57 3.04 23.85
C LEU A 163 38.08 3.19 23.69
N THR A 164 38.54 3.49 22.48
CA THR A 164 39.97 3.58 22.16
C THR A 164 40.33 4.97 21.65
N GLU A 165 41.46 5.49 22.11
CA GLU A 165 42.03 6.73 21.59
C GLU A 165 42.75 6.45 20.25
N GLY A 166 42.05 6.70 19.15
CA GLY A 166 42.59 6.56 17.79
C GLY A 166 42.57 5.13 17.21
N ASP A 167 42.86 5.04 15.91
CA ASP A 167 42.77 3.77 15.16
C ASP A 167 43.91 2.78 15.51
N SER A 168 45.04 3.26 16.05
CA SER A 168 46.14 2.41 16.53
C SER A 168 45.74 1.58 17.76
N ALA A 169 45.15 2.22 18.79
CA ALA A 169 44.67 1.52 19.99
C ALA A 169 43.48 0.60 19.67
N LYS A 170 42.63 0.99 18.71
CA LYS A 170 41.56 0.15 18.16
C LYS A 170 42.10 -1.16 17.60
N GLY A 171 43.17 -1.13 16.79
CA GLY A 171 43.76 -2.33 16.20
C GLY A 171 44.25 -3.34 17.24
N LEU A 172 44.82 -2.84 18.34
CA LEU A 172 45.24 -3.67 19.48
C LEU A 172 44.04 -4.29 20.21
N ALA A 173 42.99 -3.51 20.45
CA ALA A 173 41.76 -3.99 21.09
C ALA A 173 41.04 -5.08 20.25
N VAL A 174 40.97 -4.89 18.93
CA VAL A 174 40.36 -5.88 18.01
C VAL A 174 41.18 -7.16 17.94
N SER A 175 42.50 -7.08 17.98
CA SER A 175 43.39 -8.25 18.05
C SER A 175 43.24 -9.00 19.37
N GLY A 176 43.16 -8.29 20.50
CA GLY A 176 42.92 -8.87 21.82
C GLY A 176 41.56 -9.56 21.93
N ARG A 177 40.53 -9.03 21.25
CA ARG A 177 39.19 -9.64 21.18
C ARG A 177 39.21 -11.05 20.59
N ALA A 178 40.10 -11.36 19.65
CA ALA A 178 40.19 -12.71 19.07
C ALA A 178 40.72 -13.76 20.07
N ILE A 179 41.42 -13.30 21.11
CA ILE A 179 41.95 -14.12 22.20
C ILE A 179 40.93 -14.22 23.34
N LEU A 180 40.15 -13.15 23.55
CA LEU A 180 38.99 -13.13 24.44
C LEU A 180 37.75 -13.76 23.78
N ASP A 181 36.66 -13.87 24.53
CA ASP A 181 35.38 -14.33 24.03
C ASP A 181 34.76 -13.28 23.07
N PRO A 182 34.62 -13.54 21.76
CA PRO A 182 34.10 -12.57 20.79
C PRO A 182 32.62 -12.20 21.01
N ASP A 183 31.93 -12.97 21.84
CA ASP A 183 30.51 -12.77 22.10
C ASP A 183 30.24 -11.62 23.10
N ARG A 184 31.23 -11.22 23.92
CA ARG A 184 31.09 -10.26 25.04
C ARG A 184 31.97 -9.02 24.87
#